data_AF-A0AAU9CNX2-F1
#
_entry.id   AF-A0AAU9CNX2-F1
#
_cell.length_a   1.000
_cell.length_b   1.000
_cell.length_c   1.000
_cell.angle_alpha   90.00
_cell.angle_beta   90.00
_cell.angle_gamma   90.00
#
_symmetry.space_group_name_H-M   'P 1'
#
loop_
_entity.id
_entity.type
_entity.pdbx_description
1 polymer ?
#
loop_
_entity_poly.entity_id
_entity_poly.type
_entity_poly.pdbx_seq_one_letter_code
_entity_poly.pdbx_strand_id
1 'polypeptide(L)'
;MKRGLPKPRILLALAASVLLGFACQSTDTDEIAQPGNGLSASDFGDASHNCRFHSSRSAAASAAAASDSYYDRSLRREIDTKWIYSDVDLLDKFWNLDKIAVYIWHGSQSMNAIAYSSNVITFGENLYYDFLGKFGYYSAAGVMAHEWGHQIQYDYNFNGESRDMELEADNFAGYYLGHEGGRELTWKESSGFFDALYSIGDYSYNSPSHHGTPAQRRSAGRLGWLLADWSNKNREVGIQELHKTFFYYYNEVLEGSSFGRSARMPATSEEIAKGLDKEIIGYLNGHYRELKRIHNGEIKGKEYSNL
;
A
#
# COMPACT_ATOMS: atom_id res chain seq x y z
N MET A 1 -72.50 3.29 -32.63
CA MET A 1 -72.62 4.31 -33.71
C MET A 1 -73.27 5.56 -33.14
N LYS A 2 -72.46 6.55 -32.74
CA LYS A 2 -72.76 7.99 -32.75
C LYS A 2 -71.45 8.73 -32.44
N ARG A 3 -70.99 9.48 -33.45
CA ARG A 3 -69.81 10.35 -33.46
C ARG A 3 -70.18 11.71 -32.86
N GLY A 4 -69.25 12.37 -32.19
CA GLY A 4 -69.31 13.78 -31.82
C GLY A 4 -67.91 14.34 -31.54
N LEU A 5 -67.42 15.15 -32.48
CA LEU A 5 -66.23 16.04 -32.44
C LEU A 5 -66.73 17.51 -32.29
N PRO A 6 -65.91 18.58 -32.10
CA PRO A 6 -64.54 18.72 -31.57
C PRO A 6 -64.34 19.87 -30.52
N LYS A 7 -63.10 19.93 -30.00
CA LYS A 7 -62.31 20.91 -29.16
C LYS A 7 -62.80 22.37 -28.95
N PRO A 8 -62.27 23.00 -27.88
CA PRO A 8 -61.38 24.15 -28.08
C PRO A 8 -59.98 23.97 -27.45
N ARG A 9 -58.99 24.58 -28.12
CA ARG A 9 -57.61 24.76 -27.66
C ARG A 9 -57.56 25.88 -26.63
N ILE A 10 -56.92 25.65 -25.50
CA ILE A 10 -56.36 26.72 -24.67
C ILE A 10 -54.86 26.43 -24.54
N LEU A 11 -54.07 27.42 -24.99
CA LEU A 11 -52.63 27.54 -24.85
C LEU A 11 -52.29 28.14 -23.46
N LEU A 12 -51.03 27.97 -23.03
CA LEU A 12 -50.34 28.53 -21.85
C LEU A 12 -50.60 27.80 -20.51
N ALA A 13 -49.61 27.49 -19.67
CA ALA A 13 -48.21 27.87 -19.62
C ALA A 13 -47.37 26.74 -18.98
N LEU A 14 -46.08 26.68 -19.32
CA LEU A 14 -45.08 25.91 -18.57
C LEU A 14 -45.12 26.34 -17.10
N ALA A 15 -45.38 25.39 -16.21
CA ALA A 15 -44.91 25.46 -14.83
C ALA A 15 -43.89 24.34 -14.66
N ALA A 16 -42.62 24.71 -14.75
CA ALA A 16 -41.54 23.86 -14.27
C ALA A 16 -41.73 23.74 -12.76
N SER A 17 -42.12 22.55 -12.30
CA SER A 17 -42.15 22.23 -10.89
C SER A 17 -40.71 22.17 -10.40
N VAL A 18 -40.26 23.28 -9.81
CA VAL A 18 -39.09 23.35 -8.95
C VAL A 18 -39.36 22.42 -7.77
N LEU A 19 -38.85 21.20 -7.84
CA LEU A 19 -38.70 20.38 -6.65
C LEU A 19 -37.48 20.92 -5.90
N LEU A 20 -37.78 21.49 -4.74
CA LEU A 20 -36.84 22.07 -3.80
C LEU A 20 -35.68 21.09 -3.54
N GLY A 21 -34.48 21.56 -3.86
CA GLY A 21 -33.27 20.93 -3.37
C GLY A 21 -33.27 20.95 -1.85
N PHE A 22 -33.08 19.77 -1.26
CA PHE A 22 -32.44 19.70 0.05
C PHE A 22 -31.00 20.16 -0.15
N ALA A 23 -30.78 21.44 0.06
CA ALA A 23 -29.47 21.99 0.34
C ALA A 23 -29.03 21.44 1.70
N CYS A 24 -28.25 20.37 1.68
CA CYS A 24 -27.22 20.23 2.71
C CYS A 24 -25.98 20.90 2.11
N GLN A 25 -25.79 22.16 2.50
CA GLN A 25 -24.48 22.81 2.41
C GLN A 25 -23.49 21.95 3.18
N SER A 26 -22.63 21.21 2.48
CA SER A 26 -21.26 21.04 2.94
C SER A 26 -20.47 22.21 2.36
N THR A 27 -20.57 23.37 3.00
CA THR A 27 -19.46 24.31 2.99
C THR A 27 -18.38 23.69 3.86
N ASP A 28 -17.70 22.73 3.26
CA ASP A 28 -16.34 22.30 3.52
C ASP A 28 -15.91 21.67 2.19
N THR A 29 -15.88 22.49 1.14
CA THR A 29 -14.65 22.47 0.38
C THR A 29 -13.62 22.89 1.41
N ASP A 30 -12.96 21.91 2.03
CA ASP A 30 -11.54 22.08 2.25
C ASP A 30 -11.04 22.52 0.87
N GLU A 31 -10.92 23.84 0.67
CA GLU A 31 -9.91 24.34 -0.23
C GLU A 31 -8.67 23.62 0.26
N ILE A 32 -8.34 22.51 -0.43
CA ILE A 32 -7.06 21.87 -0.28
C ILE A 32 -6.12 22.99 -0.71
N ALA A 33 -5.68 23.78 0.26
CA ALA A 33 -4.70 24.80 0.07
C ALA A 33 -3.54 24.07 -0.60
N GLN A 34 -3.35 24.36 -1.88
CA GLN A 34 -2.22 23.88 -2.65
C GLN A 34 -0.99 24.26 -1.81
N PRO A 35 -0.26 23.28 -1.23
CA PRO A 35 0.99 23.60 -0.58
C PRO A 35 1.87 24.16 -1.69
N GLY A 36 2.19 25.45 -1.61
CA GLY A 36 3.03 26.11 -2.59
C GLY A 36 4.42 25.48 -2.63
N ASN A 37 5.18 25.82 -3.68
CA ASN A 37 6.55 25.43 -4.02
C ASN A 37 7.63 25.71 -2.92
N GLY A 38 7.36 25.43 -1.65
CA GLY A 38 8.22 25.78 -0.50
C GLY A 38 8.36 24.68 0.56
N LEU A 39 7.73 23.52 0.39
CA LEU A 39 8.01 22.34 1.21
C LEU A 39 9.24 21.60 0.68
N SER A 40 10.04 21.09 1.61
CA SER A 40 11.25 20.31 1.37
C SER A 40 11.21 19.03 2.20
N ALA A 41 12.02 18.02 1.84
CA ALA A 41 12.07 16.77 2.57
C ALA A 41 12.39 16.94 4.07
N SER A 42 13.15 17.99 4.44
CA SER A 42 13.45 18.29 5.85
C SER A 42 12.25 18.79 6.66
N ASP A 43 11.16 19.19 6.02
CA ASP A 43 9.96 19.67 6.69
C ASP A 43 9.04 18.52 7.16
N PHE A 44 9.34 17.27 6.78
CA PHE A 44 8.50 16.10 7.04
C PHE A 44 9.03 15.20 8.18
N GLY A 45 10.10 15.59 8.87
CA GLY A 45 10.65 14.81 10.00
C GLY A 45 11.53 13.62 9.58
N ASP A 46 11.65 12.64 10.49
CA ASP A 46 12.52 11.47 10.28
C ASP A 46 11.82 10.42 9.41
N ALA A 47 12.50 10.01 8.33
CA ALA A 47 12.03 9.00 7.37
C ALA A 47 12.26 7.57 7.88
N SER A 48 11.33 6.65 7.60
CA SER A 48 11.44 5.23 8.03
C SER A 48 12.52 4.56 7.24
N HIS A 49 12.35 4.58 5.92
CA HIS A 49 13.23 4.00 4.94
C HIS A 49 13.06 4.73 3.60
N ASN A 50 14.09 4.64 2.75
CA ASN A 50 14.07 5.23 1.42
C ASN A 50 13.85 4.10 0.41
N CYS A 51 12.61 3.90 -0.05
CA CYS A 51 12.23 2.90 -1.05
C CYS A 51 12.79 3.20 -2.46
N ARG A 52 14.05 3.65 -2.61
CA ARG A 52 14.54 4.23 -3.87
C ARG A 52 14.48 3.20 -5.00
N PHE A 53 13.64 3.48 -6.00
CA PHE A 53 13.48 2.62 -7.16
C PHE A 53 14.62 2.92 -8.13
N HIS A 54 15.70 2.13 -8.05
CA HIS A 54 16.79 2.23 -9.01
C HIS A 54 16.33 1.72 -10.38
N SER A 55 15.82 2.62 -11.23
CA SER A 55 15.95 2.39 -12.67
C SER A 55 17.45 2.37 -12.98
N SER A 56 17.91 1.49 -13.87
CA SER A 56 19.32 1.35 -14.29
C SER A 56 19.89 2.57 -15.03
N ARG A 57 19.29 3.76 -14.84
CA ARG A 57 19.78 5.07 -15.24
C ARG A 57 19.59 6.07 -14.09
N SER A 58 20.53 6.14 -13.14
CA SER A 58 20.78 7.36 -12.35
C SER A 58 21.87 7.28 -11.28
N ALA A 59 22.75 6.27 -11.29
CA ALA A 59 23.97 6.33 -10.47
C ALA A 59 24.96 7.44 -10.90
N ALA A 60 24.66 8.20 -11.96
CA ALA A 60 25.50 9.27 -12.50
C ALA A 60 24.86 10.67 -12.44
N ALA A 61 23.70 10.85 -11.79
CA ALA A 61 23.01 12.14 -11.70
C ALA A 61 23.16 12.83 -10.32
N SER A 62 23.96 12.26 -9.40
CA SER A 62 24.21 12.85 -8.08
C SER A 62 25.36 13.86 -8.14
N ALA A 63 25.04 15.12 -8.46
CA ALA A 63 25.71 16.35 -7.98
C ALA A 63 25.29 17.64 -8.74
N ALA A 64 24.49 17.55 -9.80
CA ALA A 64 24.19 18.71 -10.66
C ALA A 64 22.69 18.91 -10.91
N ALA A 65 21.91 19.07 -9.84
CA ALA A 65 20.66 19.82 -9.86
C ALA A 65 20.34 20.17 -8.40
N ALA A 66 20.44 21.45 -8.03
CA ALA A 66 19.63 21.94 -6.94
C ALA A 66 18.18 21.63 -7.35
N SER A 67 17.58 20.64 -6.68
CA SER A 67 16.55 19.77 -7.25
C SER A 67 15.34 20.55 -7.75
N ASP A 68 14.89 20.24 -8.96
CA ASP A 68 13.58 20.61 -9.51
C ASP A 68 12.38 20.00 -8.73
N SER A 69 12.62 19.60 -7.48
CA SER A 69 11.66 18.94 -6.61
C SER A 69 10.79 19.95 -5.89
N TYR A 70 9.49 19.67 -5.92
CA TYR A 70 8.47 20.34 -5.13
C TYR A 70 7.43 19.29 -4.73
N TYR A 71 6.60 19.64 -3.75
CA TYR A 71 5.59 18.77 -3.18
C TYR A 71 4.23 19.46 -3.24
N ASP A 72 3.24 18.79 -3.80
CA ASP A 72 1.85 19.25 -3.78
C ASP A 72 0.89 18.07 -3.51
N ARG A 73 -0.38 18.18 -3.93
CA ARG A 73 -1.39 17.13 -3.75
C ARG A 73 -1.97 16.64 -5.08
N SER A 74 -1.24 16.76 -6.17
CA SER A 74 -1.71 16.42 -7.52
C SER A 74 -0.67 15.68 -8.35
N LEU A 75 -1.12 14.64 -9.04
CA LEU A 75 -0.38 14.05 -10.16
C LEU A 75 -0.72 14.83 -11.44
N ARG A 76 0.18 14.77 -12.43
CA ARG A 76 0.04 15.42 -13.75
C ARG A 76 -1.33 15.20 -14.41
N ARG A 77 -1.96 14.04 -14.21
CA ARG A 77 -3.34 13.81 -14.65
C ARG A 77 -4.29 13.86 -13.46
N GLU A 78 -5.33 14.67 -13.58
CA GLU A 78 -6.39 14.80 -12.56
C GLU A 78 -7.07 13.46 -12.26
N ILE A 79 -7.26 12.60 -13.27
CA ILE A 79 -7.84 11.26 -13.08
C ILE A 79 -6.97 10.37 -12.19
N ASP A 80 -5.64 10.47 -12.31
CA ASP A 80 -4.72 9.72 -11.46
C ASP A 80 -4.72 10.27 -10.04
N THR A 81 -4.79 11.60 -9.91
CA THR A 81 -4.92 12.26 -8.61
C THR A 81 -6.15 11.74 -7.87
N LYS A 82 -7.32 11.80 -8.51
CA LYS A 82 -8.57 11.28 -7.91
C LYS A 82 -8.46 9.81 -7.54
N TRP A 83 -7.83 9.02 -8.41
CA TRP A 83 -7.69 7.58 -8.18
C TRP A 83 -6.77 7.27 -6.99
N ILE A 84 -5.58 7.88 -6.91
CA ILE A 84 -4.66 7.59 -5.81
C ILE A 84 -5.19 8.12 -4.48
N TYR A 85 -5.84 9.30 -4.47
CA TYR A 85 -6.45 9.82 -3.24
C TYR A 85 -7.70 9.04 -2.81
N SER A 86 -8.43 8.41 -3.74
CA SER A 86 -9.48 7.45 -3.34
C SER A 86 -8.91 6.20 -2.65
N ASP A 87 -7.68 5.81 -2.98
CA ASP A 87 -6.98 4.72 -2.29
C ASP A 87 -6.48 5.17 -0.91
N VAL A 88 -6.01 6.42 -0.78
CA VAL A 88 -5.67 7.05 0.50
C VAL A 88 -6.87 7.05 1.45
N ASP A 89 -8.04 7.50 0.99
CA ASP A 89 -9.27 7.51 1.80
C ASP A 89 -9.67 6.10 2.26
N LEU A 90 -9.44 5.10 1.39
CA LEU A 90 -9.73 3.70 1.69
C LEU A 90 -8.74 3.13 2.70
N LEU A 91 -7.44 3.43 2.58
CA LEU A 91 -6.40 3.04 3.53
C LEU A 91 -6.63 3.65 4.92
N ASP A 92 -6.94 4.95 4.98
CA ASP A 92 -7.30 5.65 6.22
C ASP A 92 -8.47 4.95 6.93
N LYS A 93 -9.54 4.65 6.17
CA LYS A 93 -10.71 3.96 6.71
C LYS A 93 -10.41 2.52 7.14
N PHE A 94 -9.62 1.81 6.33
CA PHE A 94 -9.36 0.38 6.54
C PHE A 94 -8.51 0.15 7.79
N TRP A 95 -7.41 0.88 7.93
CA TRP A 95 -6.52 0.72 9.08
C TRP A 95 -6.96 1.52 10.29
N ASN A 96 -7.80 2.55 10.10
CA ASN A 96 -8.32 3.41 11.16
C ASN A 96 -7.20 3.98 12.06
N LEU A 97 -6.15 4.50 11.41
CA LEU A 97 -5.03 5.20 12.03
C LEU A 97 -5.34 6.69 12.20
N ASP A 98 -4.44 7.41 12.86
CA ASP A 98 -4.46 8.88 12.81
C ASP A 98 -4.26 9.34 11.35
N LYS A 99 -4.88 10.46 11.00
CA LYS A 99 -4.89 10.95 9.61
C LYS A 99 -3.46 11.16 9.08
N ILE A 100 -3.11 10.44 8.03
CA ILE A 100 -1.80 10.53 7.37
C ILE A 100 -1.86 11.55 6.22
N ALA A 101 -0.94 12.51 6.22
CA ALA A 101 -0.85 13.51 5.17
C ALA A 101 -0.03 12.98 3.98
N VAL A 102 -0.68 12.76 2.84
CA VAL A 102 -0.01 12.37 1.59
C VAL A 102 0.31 13.59 0.74
N TYR A 103 1.54 13.66 0.22
CA TYR A 103 2.00 14.65 -0.76
C TYR A 103 2.58 13.96 -1.98
N ILE A 104 2.35 14.54 -3.17
CA ILE A 104 2.98 14.10 -4.41
C ILE A 104 4.33 14.80 -4.53
N TRP A 105 5.39 14.02 -4.67
CA TRP A 105 6.74 14.50 -4.92
C TRP A 105 6.98 14.59 -6.43
N HIS A 106 7.36 15.77 -6.92
CA HIS A 106 7.72 16.03 -8.31
C HIS A 106 9.23 16.20 -8.52
N GLY A 107 9.63 16.20 -9.78
CA GLY A 107 11.00 16.47 -10.22
C GLY A 107 11.83 15.22 -10.49
N SER A 108 13.05 15.43 -10.97
CA SER A 108 13.94 14.39 -11.48
C SER A 108 14.24 13.24 -10.50
N GLN A 109 14.13 13.48 -9.19
CA GLN A 109 14.42 12.49 -8.15
C GLN A 109 13.17 11.76 -7.63
N SER A 110 11.97 12.06 -8.13
CA SER A 110 10.70 11.51 -7.63
C SER A 110 10.43 10.05 -7.97
N MET A 111 11.48 9.23 -8.06
CA MET A 111 11.44 7.79 -8.29
C MET A 111 11.56 7.07 -6.92
N ASN A 112 10.69 7.45 -5.98
CA ASN A 112 10.66 6.97 -4.61
C ASN A 112 9.29 7.21 -3.96
N ALA A 113 9.01 6.47 -2.90
CA ALA A 113 7.99 6.79 -1.91
C ALA A 113 8.64 6.73 -0.52
N ILE A 114 8.15 7.55 0.41
CA ILE A 114 8.75 7.68 1.75
C ILE A 114 7.64 7.94 2.77
N ALA A 115 7.54 7.09 3.78
CA ALA A 115 6.83 7.35 5.03
C ALA A 115 7.75 8.04 6.05
N TYR A 116 7.19 9.05 6.72
CA TYR A 116 7.85 9.78 7.80
C TYR A 116 7.10 9.57 9.10
N SER A 117 7.85 9.54 10.20
CA SER A 117 7.34 9.38 11.57
C SER A 117 6.38 10.48 12.03
N SER A 118 6.24 11.57 11.27
CA SER A 118 5.31 12.67 11.56
C SER A 118 3.95 12.53 10.85
N ASN A 119 3.50 11.30 10.58
CA ASN A 119 2.26 10.99 9.85
C ASN A 119 2.21 11.64 8.46
N VAL A 120 3.34 11.61 7.74
CA VAL A 120 3.46 12.12 6.36
C VAL A 120 3.93 11.00 5.44
N ILE A 121 3.36 10.94 4.25
CA ILE A 121 3.89 10.13 3.14
C ILE A 121 4.16 11.05 1.95
N THR A 122 5.35 10.95 1.36
CA THR A 122 5.63 11.55 0.05
C THR A 122 5.67 10.47 -1.01
N PHE A 123 4.85 10.61 -2.06
CA PHE A 123 4.75 9.64 -3.16
C PHE A 123 5.24 10.26 -4.46
N GLY A 124 6.28 9.67 -5.06
CA GLY A 124 6.91 10.19 -6.26
C GLY A 124 6.07 10.06 -7.53
N GLU A 125 5.96 11.15 -8.30
CA GLU A 125 5.21 11.17 -9.55
C GLU A 125 5.84 10.26 -10.63
N ASN A 126 7.17 10.33 -10.80
CA ASN A 126 7.89 9.45 -11.71
C ASN A 126 7.75 7.98 -11.31
N LEU A 127 7.75 7.67 -10.02
CA LEU A 127 7.46 6.32 -9.53
C LEU A 127 6.05 5.88 -9.93
N TYR A 128 5.03 6.71 -9.63
CA TYR A 128 3.64 6.42 -9.97
C TYR A 128 3.49 6.05 -11.46
N TYR A 129 4.03 6.87 -12.35
CA TYR A 129 3.90 6.65 -13.80
C TYR A 129 4.73 5.48 -14.34
N ASP A 130 5.91 5.21 -13.76
CA ASP A 130 6.72 4.05 -14.12
C ASP A 130 6.01 2.75 -13.75
N PHE A 131 5.42 2.70 -12.54
CA PHE A 131 4.70 1.54 -12.02
C PHE A 131 3.39 1.32 -12.76
N LEU A 132 2.62 2.39 -12.98
CA LEU A 132 1.41 2.35 -13.79
C LEU A 132 1.71 1.77 -15.19
N GLY A 133 2.80 2.19 -15.82
CA GLY A 133 3.19 1.73 -17.16
C GLY A 133 3.66 0.27 -17.21
N LYS A 134 4.37 -0.20 -16.18
CA LYS A 134 4.96 -1.55 -16.14
C LYS A 134 4.03 -2.62 -15.58
N PHE A 135 3.26 -2.26 -14.56
CA PHE A 135 2.56 -3.21 -13.69
C PHE A 135 1.05 -2.91 -13.57
N GLY A 136 0.58 -1.78 -14.11
CA GLY A 136 -0.83 -1.39 -14.09
C GLY A 136 -1.24 -0.61 -12.84
N TYR A 137 -2.51 -0.17 -12.80
CA TYR A 137 -3.01 0.78 -11.77
C TYR A 137 -2.77 0.31 -10.34
N TYR A 138 -3.07 -0.94 -10.02
CA TYR A 138 -2.98 -1.45 -8.65
C TYR A 138 -1.56 -1.57 -8.10
N SER A 139 -0.53 -1.46 -8.95
CA SER A 139 0.85 -1.42 -8.46
C SER A 139 1.14 -0.16 -7.62
N ALA A 140 0.59 0.99 -8.00
CA ALA A 140 0.73 2.24 -7.24
C ALA A 140 -0.05 2.17 -5.92
N ALA A 141 -1.25 1.58 -5.92
CA ALA A 141 -2.01 1.33 -4.69
C ALA A 141 -1.25 0.42 -3.72
N GLY A 142 -0.62 -0.65 -4.24
CA GLY A 142 0.20 -1.51 -3.40
C GLY A 142 1.42 -0.81 -2.81
N VAL A 143 2.09 0.08 -3.55
CA VAL A 143 3.17 0.93 -2.99
C VAL A 143 2.62 1.85 -1.90
N MET A 144 1.45 2.48 -2.13
CA MET A 144 0.83 3.33 -1.10
C MET A 144 0.49 2.53 0.16
N ALA A 145 -0.04 1.32 0.01
CA ALA A 145 -0.33 0.41 1.11
C ALA A 145 0.94 -0.04 1.86
N HIS A 146 2.07 -0.20 1.16
CA HIS A 146 3.37 -0.46 1.77
C HIS A 146 3.84 0.71 2.63
N GLU A 147 3.74 1.95 2.13
CA GLU A 147 4.06 3.14 2.94
C GLU A 147 3.12 3.28 4.15
N TRP A 148 1.85 2.87 4.03
CA TRP A 148 0.94 2.75 5.17
C TRP A 148 1.42 1.71 6.19
N GLY A 149 2.01 0.60 5.73
CA GLY A 149 2.66 -0.39 6.59
C GLY A 149 3.73 0.24 7.48
N HIS A 150 4.51 1.19 6.96
CA HIS A 150 5.46 1.96 7.78
C HIS A 150 4.77 2.90 8.78
N GLN A 151 3.64 3.53 8.41
CA GLN A 151 2.85 4.33 9.36
C GLN A 151 2.30 3.47 10.50
N ILE A 152 1.82 2.27 10.20
CA ILE A 152 1.41 1.29 11.23
C ILE A 152 2.57 0.97 12.17
N GLN A 153 3.76 0.73 11.63
CA GLN A 153 4.95 0.44 12.44
C GLN A 153 5.30 1.59 13.38
N TYR A 154 5.18 2.85 12.92
CA TYR A 154 5.37 4.03 13.76
C TYR A 154 4.32 4.12 14.87
N ASP A 155 3.03 4.08 14.53
CA ASP A 155 1.93 4.22 15.49
C ASP A 155 1.99 3.16 16.58
N TYR A 156 2.36 1.93 16.22
CA TYR A 156 2.43 0.81 17.15
C TYR A 156 3.80 0.62 17.80
N ASN A 157 4.78 1.47 17.49
CA ASN A 157 6.17 1.36 17.94
C ASN A 157 6.78 -0.03 17.63
N PHE A 158 6.43 -0.60 16.48
CA PHE A 158 7.10 -1.80 15.98
C PHE A 158 8.49 -1.41 15.49
N ASN A 159 9.49 -2.09 16.03
CA ASN A 159 10.90 -1.80 15.77
C ASN A 159 11.62 -3.09 15.42
N GLY A 160 12.50 -3.02 14.43
CA GLY A 160 13.25 -4.17 13.93
C GLY A 160 14.40 -3.73 13.04
N GLU A 161 15.08 -4.70 12.44
CA GLU A 161 16.08 -4.43 11.40
C GLU A 161 15.38 -3.92 10.13
N SER A 162 16.02 -3.02 9.38
CA SER A 162 15.43 -2.39 8.19
C SER A 162 14.80 -3.39 7.23
N ARG A 163 15.46 -4.53 6.99
CA ARG A 163 14.94 -5.60 6.15
C ARG A 163 13.60 -6.14 6.67
N ASP A 164 13.52 -6.45 7.97
CA ASP A 164 12.32 -7.04 8.55
C ASP A 164 11.16 -6.03 8.54
N MET A 165 11.46 -4.74 8.75
CA MET A 165 10.46 -3.67 8.68
C MET A 165 9.91 -3.48 7.25
N GLU A 166 10.75 -3.56 6.23
CA GLU A 166 10.34 -3.51 4.81
C GLU A 166 9.46 -4.71 4.43
N LEU A 167 9.83 -5.91 4.88
CA LEU A 167 9.08 -7.13 4.59
C LEU A 167 7.75 -7.18 5.35
N GLU A 168 7.70 -6.66 6.57
CA GLU A 168 6.44 -6.49 7.29
C GLU A 168 5.54 -5.45 6.60
N ALA A 169 6.09 -4.35 6.09
CA ALA A 169 5.32 -3.39 5.30
C ALA A 169 4.74 -4.03 4.01
N ASP A 170 5.50 -4.92 3.35
CA ASP A 170 4.97 -5.75 2.25
C ASP A 170 3.83 -6.66 2.71
N ASN A 171 3.90 -7.21 3.93
CA ASN A 171 2.84 -8.02 4.52
C ASN A 171 1.55 -7.22 4.75
N PHE A 172 1.66 -6.04 5.36
CA PHE A 172 0.50 -5.15 5.54
C PHE A 172 -0.12 -4.76 4.20
N ALA A 173 0.69 -4.44 3.19
CA ALA A 173 0.21 -4.15 1.85
C ALA A 173 -0.53 -5.35 1.22
N GLY A 174 0.04 -6.55 1.33
CA GLY A 174 -0.60 -7.78 0.86
C GLY A 174 -1.95 -8.05 1.52
N TYR A 175 -2.05 -7.81 2.84
CA TYR A 175 -3.30 -7.93 3.59
C TYR A 175 -4.34 -6.94 3.08
N TYR A 176 -4.00 -5.65 3.02
CA TYR A 176 -4.90 -4.60 2.50
C TYR A 176 -5.43 -4.91 1.10
N LEU A 177 -4.56 -5.36 0.19
CA LEU A 177 -4.95 -5.58 -1.21
C LEU A 177 -5.95 -6.74 -1.37
N GLY A 178 -5.86 -7.79 -0.55
CA GLY A 178 -6.73 -8.97 -0.62
C GLY A 178 -7.95 -8.93 0.30
N HIS A 179 -8.00 -8.00 1.26
CA HIS A 179 -9.06 -7.95 2.26
C HIS A 179 -10.34 -7.31 1.70
N GLU A 180 -11.51 -7.84 2.08
CA GLU A 180 -12.82 -7.38 1.59
C GLU A 180 -13.16 -5.95 2.03
N GLY A 181 -12.72 -5.56 3.23
CA GLY A 181 -12.79 -4.17 3.70
C GLY A 181 -11.69 -3.25 3.14
N GLY A 182 -10.67 -3.83 2.50
CA GLY A 182 -9.56 -3.12 1.87
C GLY A 182 -9.82 -2.92 0.39
N ARG A 183 -8.83 -3.23 -0.45
CA ARG A 183 -8.96 -3.06 -1.91
C ARG A 183 -9.77 -4.17 -2.58
N GLU A 184 -9.95 -5.31 -1.93
CA GLU A 184 -10.74 -6.46 -2.43
C GLU A 184 -10.31 -6.91 -3.83
N LEU A 185 -9.00 -7.01 -4.07
CA LEU A 185 -8.50 -7.48 -5.36
C LEU A 185 -8.59 -9.00 -5.47
N THR A 186 -8.66 -9.50 -6.70
CA THR A 186 -8.25 -10.88 -6.99
C THR A 186 -6.72 -10.98 -7.02
N TRP A 187 -6.20 -12.20 -6.81
CA TRP A 187 -4.75 -12.42 -6.84
C TRP A 187 -4.14 -11.94 -8.16
N LYS A 188 -4.81 -12.21 -9.27
CA LYS A 188 -4.38 -11.80 -10.61
C LYS A 188 -4.35 -10.29 -10.80
N GLU A 189 -5.26 -9.54 -10.21
CA GLU A 189 -5.24 -8.07 -10.26
C GLU A 189 -4.11 -7.50 -9.42
N SER A 190 -3.83 -8.12 -8.27
CA SER A 190 -2.74 -7.73 -7.37
C SER A 190 -1.35 -8.17 -7.84
N SER A 191 -1.25 -9.11 -8.80
CA SER A 191 0.05 -9.68 -9.21
C SER A 191 1.02 -8.63 -9.73
N GLY A 192 0.50 -7.54 -10.34
CA GLY A 192 1.30 -6.40 -10.77
C GLY A 192 2.05 -5.73 -9.61
N PHE A 193 1.41 -5.58 -8.43
CA PHE A 193 2.08 -5.05 -7.23
C PHE A 193 3.20 -5.97 -6.76
N PHE A 194 2.96 -7.28 -6.68
CA PHE A 194 4.00 -8.23 -6.25
C PHE A 194 5.15 -8.37 -7.26
N ASP A 195 4.89 -8.13 -8.55
CA ASP A 195 5.95 -7.97 -9.56
C ASP A 195 6.74 -6.67 -9.34
N ALA A 196 6.06 -5.61 -8.91
CA ALA A 196 6.69 -4.37 -8.49
C ALA A 196 7.59 -4.58 -7.26
N LEU A 197 7.10 -5.25 -6.21
CA LEU A 197 7.90 -5.64 -5.02
C LEU A 197 9.15 -6.45 -5.39
N TYR A 198 9.00 -7.40 -6.32
CA TYR A 198 10.14 -8.16 -6.82
C TYR A 198 11.17 -7.27 -7.55
N SER A 199 10.70 -6.27 -8.30
CA SER A 199 11.59 -5.37 -9.05
C SER A 199 12.44 -4.45 -8.17
N ILE A 200 12.03 -4.25 -6.90
CA ILE A 200 12.71 -3.37 -5.94
C ILE A 200 13.52 -4.09 -4.88
N GLY A 201 13.30 -5.39 -4.68
CA GLY A 201 14.16 -6.18 -3.82
C GLY A 201 15.62 -6.12 -4.31
N ASP A 202 16.55 -6.20 -3.38
CA ASP A 202 17.97 -6.13 -3.66
C ASP A 202 18.74 -7.25 -2.92
N TYR A 203 20.02 -7.39 -3.20
CA TYR A 203 20.89 -8.38 -2.53
C TYR A 203 21.95 -7.70 -1.65
N SER A 204 21.72 -6.44 -1.28
CA SER A 204 22.66 -5.60 -0.54
C SER A 204 22.59 -5.87 0.96
N TYR A 205 22.77 -7.12 1.39
CA TYR A 205 22.55 -7.59 2.77
C TYR A 205 23.25 -6.77 3.87
N ASN A 206 24.34 -6.06 3.54
CA ASN A 206 25.09 -5.23 4.48
C ASN A 206 24.71 -3.75 4.44
N SER A 207 23.71 -3.37 3.64
CA SER A 207 23.22 -1.99 3.55
C SER A 207 22.18 -1.72 4.64
N PRO A 208 22.27 -0.60 5.37
CA PRO A 208 21.18 -0.11 6.21
C PRO A 208 19.88 0.19 5.45
N SER A 209 19.91 0.20 4.12
CA SER A 209 18.77 0.37 3.22
C SER A 209 18.41 -0.94 2.48
N HIS A 210 18.71 -2.10 3.06
CA HIS A 210 18.44 -3.38 2.43
C HIS A 210 16.94 -3.71 2.51
N HIS A 211 16.28 -3.77 1.35
CA HIS A 211 14.83 -3.97 1.28
C HIS A 211 14.38 -5.44 1.34
N GLY A 212 15.31 -6.36 1.59
CA GLY A 212 15.09 -7.79 1.36
C GLY A 212 15.27 -8.19 -0.10
N THR A 213 15.48 -9.48 -0.34
CA THR A 213 15.62 -10.00 -1.70
C THR A 213 14.30 -9.94 -2.47
N PRO A 214 14.33 -9.89 -3.82
CA PRO A 214 13.11 -9.93 -4.64
C PRO A 214 12.13 -11.06 -4.27
N ALA A 215 12.65 -12.24 -3.96
CA ALA A 215 11.87 -13.41 -3.58
C ALA A 215 11.28 -13.29 -2.17
N GLN A 216 12.06 -12.73 -1.24
CA GLN A 216 11.62 -12.43 0.11
C GLN A 216 10.43 -11.45 0.12
N ARG A 217 10.53 -10.33 -0.60
CA ARG A 217 9.47 -9.33 -0.71
C ARG A 217 8.16 -9.90 -1.23
N ARG A 218 8.22 -10.70 -2.31
CA ARG A 218 7.03 -11.43 -2.82
C ARG A 218 6.43 -12.38 -1.79
N SER A 219 7.28 -13.13 -1.07
CA SER A 219 6.78 -14.08 -0.07
C SER A 219 6.12 -13.36 1.11
N ALA A 220 6.68 -12.25 1.55
CA ALA A 220 6.13 -11.43 2.64
C ALA A 220 4.76 -10.85 2.28
N GLY A 221 4.65 -10.28 1.07
CA GLY A 221 3.38 -9.81 0.56
C GLY A 221 2.35 -10.91 0.32
N ARG A 222 2.77 -12.09 -0.16
CA ARG A 222 1.88 -13.27 -0.29
C ARG A 222 1.38 -13.74 1.09
N LEU A 223 2.22 -13.70 2.11
CA LEU A 223 1.80 -14.03 3.48
C LEU A 223 0.67 -13.09 3.94
N GLY A 224 0.80 -11.78 3.70
CA GLY A 224 -0.25 -10.80 3.99
C GLY A 224 -1.56 -11.10 3.25
N TRP A 225 -1.45 -11.44 1.96
CA TRP A 225 -2.60 -11.83 1.15
C TRP A 225 -3.35 -13.06 1.71
N LEU A 226 -2.60 -14.09 2.11
CA LEU A 226 -3.17 -15.30 2.70
C LEU A 226 -3.85 -15.01 4.03
N LEU A 227 -3.30 -14.09 4.83
CA LEU A 227 -3.96 -13.61 6.05
C LEU A 227 -5.26 -12.89 5.76
N ALA A 228 -5.34 -12.11 4.67
CA ALA A 228 -6.59 -11.50 4.23
C ALA A 228 -7.62 -12.54 3.75
N ASP A 229 -7.20 -13.55 2.98
CA ASP A 229 -8.08 -14.65 2.56
C ASP A 229 -8.65 -15.42 3.76
N TRP A 230 -7.82 -15.66 4.79
CA TRP A 230 -8.28 -16.23 6.04
C TRP A 230 -9.23 -15.28 6.77
N SER A 231 -8.91 -14.00 6.86
CA SER A 231 -9.70 -12.98 7.54
C SER A 231 -11.12 -12.89 6.98
N ASN A 232 -11.23 -12.73 5.65
CA ASN A 232 -12.50 -12.63 4.92
C ASN A 232 -13.45 -13.83 5.16
N LYS A 233 -12.91 -15.01 5.51
CA LYS A 233 -13.70 -16.23 5.73
C LYS A 233 -14.04 -16.50 7.19
N ASN A 234 -13.37 -15.84 8.12
CA ASN A 234 -13.42 -16.17 9.54
C ASN A 234 -13.72 -14.94 10.39
N ARG A 235 -12.68 -14.17 10.70
CA ARG A 235 -12.76 -12.92 11.47
C ARG A 235 -11.61 -12.02 11.08
N GLU A 236 -11.77 -10.73 11.37
CA GLU A 236 -10.72 -9.75 11.22
C GLU A 236 -9.43 -10.15 11.97
N VAL A 237 -8.29 -10.07 11.28
CA VAL A 237 -6.95 -10.20 11.86
C VAL A 237 -6.42 -8.80 12.15
N GLY A 238 -6.30 -8.47 13.44
CA GLY A 238 -5.88 -7.12 13.85
C GLY A 238 -4.38 -6.86 13.63
N ILE A 239 -3.98 -5.59 13.62
CA ILE A 239 -2.59 -5.14 13.39
C ILE A 239 -1.55 -5.88 14.25
N GLN A 240 -1.80 -6.01 15.56
CA GLN A 240 -0.90 -6.71 16.48
C GLN A 240 -0.80 -8.22 16.17
N GLU A 241 -1.85 -8.82 15.63
CA GLU A 241 -1.86 -10.23 15.23
C GLU A 241 -1.15 -10.43 13.89
N LEU A 242 -1.33 -9.51 12.93
CA LEU A 242 -0.55 -9.45 11.70
C LEU A 242 0.94 -9.35 11.99
N HIS A 243 1.35 -8.39 12.83
CA HIS A 243 2.74 -8.21 13.26
C HIS A 243 3.35 -9.50 13.83
N LYS A 244 2.71 -10.07 14.86
CA LYS A 244 3.22 -11.29 15.50
C LYS A 244 3.24 -12.49 14.56
N THR A 245 2.22 -12.63 13.71
CA THR A 245 2.14 -13.73 12.75
C THR A 245 3.20 -13.61 11.67
N PHE A 246 3.45 -12.38 11.16
CA PHE A 246 4.53 -12.10 10.22
C PHE A 246 5.87 -12.53 10.81
N PHE A 247 6.26 -12.01 11.98
CA PHE A 247 7.56 -12.33 12.57
C PHE A 247 7.73 -13.82 12.92
N TYR A 248 6.66 -14.47 13.42
CA TYR A 248 6.70 -15.92 13.63
C TYR A 248 6.93 -16.66 12.31
N TYR A 249 6.12 -16.41 11.30
CA TYR A 249 6.15 -17.21 10.09
C TYR A 249 7.36 -16.89 9.21
N TYR A 250 7.76 -15.62 9.14
CA TYR A 250 8.86 -15.20 8.31
C TYR A 250 10.21 -15.63 8.89
N ASN A 251 10.49 -15.27 10.14
CA ASN A 251 11.82 -15.48 10.72
C ASN A 251 12.02 -16.93 11.19
N GLU A 252 10.98 -17.56 11.75
CA GLU A 252 11.11 -18.93 12.28
C GLU A 252 10.81 -20.00 11.23
N VAL A 253 9.80 -19.78 10.38
CA VAL A 253 9.32 -20.80 9.43
C VAL A 253 9.96 -20.66 8.04
N LEU A 254 10.06 -19.43 7.50
CA LEU A 254 10.56 -19.21 6.13
C LEU A 254 12.07 -18.99 6.04
N GLU A 255 12.71 -18.21 6.91
CA GLU A 255 14.17 -17.97 6.85
C GLU A 255 14.98 -19.15 7.40
N GLY A 256 14.40 -19.90 8.33
CA GLY A 256 15.01 -21.12 8.85
C GLY A 256 16.18 -20.84 9.78
N SER A 257 15.88 -20.47 11.02
CA SER A 257 16.67 -20.92 12.16
C SER A 257 15.67 -21.38 13.23
N SER A 258 15.62 -22.66 13.58
CA SER A 258 16.12 -22.97 14.93
C SER A 258 17.34 -22.11 15.26
N PHE A 259 17.14 -20.97 15.92
CA PHE A 259 18.15 -20.23 16.68
C PHE A 259 19.33 -19.64 15.88
N GLY A 260 19.29 -18.35 15.51
CA GLY A 260 20.54 -17.71 15.02
C GLY A 260 20.54 -16.27 14.49
N ARG A 261 20.47 -15.29 15.41
CA ARG A 261 21.07 -13.92 15.37
C ARG A 261 20.52 -12.90 14.35
N SER A 262 20.35 -11.60 14.66
CA SER A 262 20.62 -10.78 15.86
C SER A 262 20.21 -9.32 15.52
N ALA A 263 19.12 -8.75 16.04
CA ALA A 263 19.11 -8.13 17.36
C ALA A 263 17.69 -7.81 17.86
N ARG A 264 17.41 -8.24 19.11
CA ARG A 264 16.18 -8.02 19.91
C ARG A 264 14.94 -8.86 19.53
N MET A 265 15.11 -10.18 19.63
CA MET A 265 14.01 -11.16 19.74
C MET A 265 13.87 -11.65 21.19
N PRO A 266 12.67 -11.77 21.78
CA PRO A 266 12.50 -12.48 23.04
C PRO A 266 12.21 -13.97 22.80
N ALA A 267 13.05 -14.80 23.44
CA ALA A 267 12.86 -16.16 23.94
C ALA A 267 11.95 -17.13 23.14
N THR A 268 12.58 -18.17 22.56
CA THR A 268 12.04 -19.45 22.07
C THR A 268 10.74 -19.40 21.25
N SER A 269 10.73 -19.95 20.04
CA SER A 269 9.59 -19.98 19.10
C SER A 269 8.25 -20.47 19.73
N GLU A 270 8.31 -21.18 20.85
CA GLU A 270 7.17 -21.62 21.67
C GLU A 270 6.49 -20.50 22.48
N GLU A 271 7.23 -19.47 22.94
CA GLU A 271 6.67 -18.27 23.58
C GLU A 271 6.18 -17.24 22.56
N ILE A 272 6.80 -17.15 21.37
CA ILE A 272 6.25 -16.35 20.25
C ILE A 272 4.94 -16.97 19.75
N ALA A 273 4.87 -18.31 19.65
CA ALA A 273 3.63 -19.01 19.32
C ALA A 273 2.56 -18.88 20.42
N LYS A 274 2.95 -18.54 21.64
CA LYS A 274 2.03 -18.37 22.77
C LYS A 274 1.21 -17.10 22.60
N GLY A 275 -0.03 -17.29 22.15
CA GLY A 275 -0.97 -16.19 21.88
C GLY A 275 -1.17 -15.91 20.39
N LEU A 276 -0.52 -16.67 19.50
CA LEU A 276 -0.94 -16.73 18.10
C LEU A 276 -2.21 -17.57 17.98
N ASP A 277 -3.10 -17.16 17.09
CA ASP A 277 -4.28 -17.94 16.76
C ASP A 277 -3.87 -19.23 16.04
N LYS A 278 -4.21 -20.37 16.64
CA LYS A 278 -3.87 -21.69 16.12
C LYS A 278 -4.56 -21.99 14.79
N GLU A 279 -5.72 -21.40 14.53
CA GLU A 279 -6.44 -21.56 13.28
C GLU A 279 -5.72 -20.82 12.14
N ILE A 280 -5.22 -19.61 12.40
CA ILE A 280 -4.36 -18.86 11.47
C ILE A 280 -3.09 -19.66 11.16
N ILE A 281 -2.38 -20.13 12.20
CA ILE A 281 -1.15 -20.90 12.01
C ILE A 281 -1.43 -22.21 11.27
N GLY A 282 -2.52 -22.90 11.59
CA GLY A 282 -2.96 -24.11 10.89
C GLY A 282 -3.23 -23.86 9.40
N TYR A 283 -3.92 -22.76 9.08
CA TYR A 283 -4.17 -22.34 7.71
C TYR A 283 -2.87 -22.02 6.96
N LEU A 284 -1.99 -21.19 7.55
CA LEU A 284 -0.71 -20.82 6.93
C LEU A 284 0.21 -22.02 6.71
N ASN A 285 0.24 -22.98 7.64
CA ASN A 285 0.98 -24.24 7.47
C ASN A 285 0.50 -25.04 6.25
N GLY A 286 -0.78 -24.96 5.89
CA GLY A 286 -1.30 -25.50 4.63
C GLY A 286 -0.65 -24.88 3.39
N HIS A 287 -0.22 -23.63 3.49
CA HIS A 287 0.48 -22.87 2.44
C HIS A 287 2.01 -22.82 2.62
N TYR A 288 2.57 -23.55 3.58
CA TYR A 288 4.03 -23.54 3.85
C TYR A 288 4.87 -23.80 2.60
N ARG A 289 4.53 -24.84 1.83
CA ARG A 289 5.29 -25.20 0.63
C ARG A 289 5.24 -24.11 -0.43
N GLU A 290 4.08 -23.45 -0.59
CA GLU A 290 3.91 -22.34 -1.51
C GLU A 290 4.79 -21.16 -1.10
N LEU A 291 4.63 -20.69 0.14
CA LEU A 291 5.39 -19.56 0.69
C LEU A 291 6.90 -19.81 0.69
N LYS A 292 7.35 -21.02 1.02
CA LYS A 292 8.78 -21.40 1.00
C LYS A 292 9.33 -21.41 -0.43
N ARG A 293 8.56 -21.92 -1.40
CA ARG A 293 8.97 -21.89 -2.82
C ARG A 293 9.01 -20.45 -3.35
N ILE A 294 8.07 -19.58 -2.98
CA ILE A 294 8.14 -18.15 -3.34
C ILE A 294 9.39 -17.51 -2.71
N HIS A 295 9.60 -17.73 -1.41
CA HIS A 295 10.73 -17.20 -0.64
C HIS A 295 12.08 -17.61 -1.22
N ASN A 296 12.23 -18.86 -1.65
CA ASN A 296 13.43 -19.37 -2.30
C ASN A 296 13.58 -18.91 -3.77
N GLY A 297 12.59 -18.19 -4.30
CA GLY A 297 12.54 -17.77 -5.69
C GLY A 297 12.32 -18.94 -6.65
N GLU A 298 11.64 -20.00 -6.24
CA GLU A 298 11.30 -21.15 -7.09
C GLU A 298 10.03 -20.91 -7.91
N ILE A 299 9.09 -20.09 -7.40
CA ILE A 299 7.87 -19.66 -8.12
C ILE A 299 8.13 -18.29 -8.75
N LYS A 300 7.99 -18.18 -10.08
CA LYS A 300 8.31 -16.95 -10.83
C LYS A 300 7.29 -16.64 -11.94
N GLY A 301 7.22 -15.36 -12.31
CA GLY A 301 6.51 -14.88 -13.50
C GLY A 301 5.07 -15.39 -13.54
N LYS A 302 4.68 -16.03 -14.65
CA LYS A 302 3.32 -16.53 -14.83
C LYS A 302 2.88 -17.58 -13.80
N GLU A 303 3.78 -18.37 -13.22
CA GLU A 303 3.39 -19.29 -12.15
C GLU A 303 2.94 -18.51 -10.93
N TYR A 304 3.67 -17.46 -10.57
CA TYR A 304 3.32 -16.57 -9.45
C TYR A 304 1.99 -15.86 -9.70
N SER A 305 1.79 -15.26 -10.88
CA SER A 305 0.56 -14.51 -11.19
C SER A 305 -0.72 -15.37 -11.27
N ASN A 306 -0.60 -16.71 -11.27
CA ASN A 306 -1.71 -17.65 -11.39
C ASN A 306 -1.87 -18.59 -10.17
N LEU A 307 -1.28 -18.25 -9.02
CA LEU A 307 -1.49 -18.96 -7.75
C LEU A 307 -2.95 -18.90 -7.28
#